data_AF-A0A814HFP8-F1
#
_entry.id   AF-A0A814HFP8-F1
#
_cell.length_a   1.000
_cell.length_b   1.000
_cell.length_c   1.000
_cell.angle_alpha   90.00
_cell.angle_beta   90.00
_cell.angle_gamma   90.00
#
_symmetry.space_group_name_H-M   'P 1'
#
loop_
_entity.id
_entity.type
_entity.pdbx_description
1 polymer ?
#
loop_
_entity_poly.entity_id
_entity_poly.type
_entity_poly.pdbx_seq_one_letter_code
_entity_poly.pdbx_strand_id
1 'polypeptide(L)'
;MSFINIFHLFTGLFTHIMIYGFNINWLNMSVVYCKFRPFYVQLCAMSSSSCMCLATIDQFLATCSSPRCQRLCNIKLARQLVIGLIIIWFGCGISFLIYYNHVGSDPVVCDVTNRAFNKFNSVFYGPFMMSILPMIIMILFAILAYRNVQQIAYRTVPLVRRELDKQLTTMVLVHVIYAAISVTPGAIFNLFKTFYPLIIDQNTTEQLRCIKSLTTTVYYFNHMGSLYIYVCVSKRFRQQLLYVLSKICFKRYPPGNPNRIKPET
;
A
#
# COMPACT_ATOMS: atom_id res chain seq x y z
N MET A 1 0.23 2.25 -7.80
CA MET A 1 0.52 2.10 -6.36
C MET A 1 0.38 3.42 -5.60
N SER A 2 1.27 4.42 -5.80
CA SER A 2 1.26 5.65 -4.97
C SER A 2 -0.06 6.42 -4.98
N PHE A 3 -0.71 6.54 -6.14
CA PHE A 3 -2.05 7.14 -6.25
C PHE A 3 -3.05 6.43 -5.33
N ILE A 4 -3.14 5.10 -5.42
CA ILE A 4 -4.01 4.26 -4.59
C ILE A 4 -3.68 4.42 -3.10
N ASN A 5 -2.39 4.52 -2.74
CA ASN A 5 -1.97 4.75 -1.35
C ASN A 5 -2.44 6.09 -0.81
N ILE A 6 -2.40 7.17 -1.61
CA ILE A 6 -2.90 8.49 -1.20
C ILE A 6 -4.40 8.42 -0.89
N PHE A 7 -5.18 7.81 -1.78
CA PHE A 7 -6.61 7.62 -1.55
C PHE A 7 -6.88 6.76 -0.32
N HIS A 8 -6.13 5.67 -0.14
CA HIS A 8 -6.26 4.81 1.03
C HIS A 8 -6.00 5.58 2.33
N LEU A 9 -4.99 6.46 2.36
CA LEU A 9 -4.73 7.30 3.53
C LEU A 9 -5.87 8.30 3.76
N PHE A 10 -6.37 8.93 2.69
CA PHE A 10 -7.45 9.90 2.81
C PHE A 10 -8.76 9.29 3.31
N THR A 11 -9.13 8.08 2.88
CA THR A 11 -10.38 7.45 3.33
C THR A 11 -10.21 6.61 4.59
N GLY A 12 -9.10 5.88 4.68
CA GLY A 12 -8.84 4.92 5.75
C GLY A 12 -8.31 5.58 7.01
N LEU A 13 -7.14 6.22 6.91
CA LEU A 13 -6.43 6.83 8.04
C LEU A 13 -7.20 8.05 8.58
N PHE A 14 -7.73 8.91 7.72
CA PHE A 14 -8.50 10.07 8.18
C PHE A 14 -9.71 9.64 9.03
N THR A 15 -10.48 8.64 8.57
CA THR A 15 -11.58 8.09 9.36
C THR A 15 -11.10 7.48 10.67
N HIS A 16 -9.94 6.81 10.66
CA HIS A 16 -9.34 6.23 11.87
C HIS A 16 -9.01 7.32 12.89
N ILE A 17 -8.44 8.44 12.46
CA ILE A 17 -8.14 9.60 13.30
C ILE A 17 -9.43 10.22 13.85
N MET A 18 -10.48 10.38 13.04
CA MET A 18 -11.77 10.90 13.51
C MET A 18 -12.39 10.02 14.59
N ILE A 19 -12.38 8.70 14.41
CA ILE A 19 -12.96 7.74 15.37
C ILE A 19 -12.13 7.66 16.65
N TYR A 20 -10.82 7.41 16.55
CA TYR A 20 -9.99 7.11 17.72
C TYR A 20 -9.32 8.34 18.34
N GLY A 21 -9.11 9.41 17.58
CA GLY A 21 -8.52 10.66 18.07
C GLY A 21 -9.55 11.67 18.55
N PHE A 22 -10.66 11.82 17.84
CA PHE A 22 -11.71 12.81 18.15
C PHE A 22 -13.01 12.20 18.72
N ASN A 23 -13.10 10.86 18.81
CA ASN A 23 -14.31 10.15 19.24
C ASN A 23 -15.54 10.43 18.36
N ILE A 24 -15.34 10.80 17.09
CA ILE A 24 -16.40 11.09 16.13
C ILE A 24 -16.57 9.87 15.20
N ASN A 25 -17.65 9.12 15.40
CA ASN A 25 -17.91 7.90 14.63
C ASN A 25 -18.83 8.11 13.43
N TRP A 26 -18.25 8.51 12.30
CA TRP A 26 -18.97 8.67 11.02
C TRP A 26 -19.62 7.38 10.51
N LEU A 27 -19.13 6.20 10.93
CA LEU A 27 -19.71 4.93 10.52
C LEU A 27 -21.10 4.75 11.10
N ASN A 28 -21.37 5.31 12.28
CA ASN A 28 -22.65 5.22 12.95
C ASN A 28 -23.63 6.31 12.47
N MET A 29 -23.11 7.39 11.87
CA MET A 29 -23.94 8.51 11.38
C MET A 29 -24.60 8.22 10.02
N SER A 30 -23.98 7.39 9.17
CA SER A 30 -24.50 7.13 7.81
C SER A 30 -24.33 5.67 7.40
N VAL A 31 -25.45 5.03 7.02
CA VAL A 31 -25.47 3.67 6.44
C VAL A 31 -24.67 3.62 5.14
N VAL A 32 -24.74 4.67 4.33
CA VAL A 32 -24.00 4.77 3.07
C VAL A 32 -22.49 4.74 3.36
N TYR A 33 -22.03 5.52 4.35
CA TYR A 33 -20.62 5.54 4.73
C TYR A 33 -20.16 4.23 5.38
N CYS A 34 -21.01 3.62 6.21
CA CYS A 34 -20.79 2.30 6.81
C CYS A 34 -20.50 1.22 5.76
N LYS A 35 -21.20 1.25 4.62
CA LYS A 35 -20.99 0.33 3.49
C LYS A 35 -19.81 0.71 2.61
N PHE A 36 -19.73 1.98 2.23
CA PHE A 36 -18.76 2.46 1.25
C PHE A 36 -17.32 2.39 1.78
N ARG A 37 -17.10 2.72 3.06
CA ARG A 37 -15.76 2.73 3.63
C ARG A 37 -15.06 1.36 3.58
N PRO A 38 -15.62 0.25 4.11
CA PRO A 38 -14.93 -1.03 4.08
C PRO A 38 -14.69 -1.51 2.65
N PHE A 39 -15.64 -1.30 1.73
CA PHE A 39 -15.46 -1.55 0.30
C PHE A 39 -14.24 -0.82 -0.28
N TYR A 40 -14.16 0.50 -0.04
CA TYR A 40 -13.12 1.33 -0.63
C TYR A 40 -11.73 1.07 -0.02
N VAL A 41 -11.66 0.94 1.31
CA VAL A 41 -10.43 0.60 2.04
C VAL A 41 -9.89 -0.74 1.55
N GLN A 42 -10.77 -1.74 1.42
CA GLN A 42 -10.42 -3.05 0.92
C GLN A 42 -9.90 -3.01 -0.52
N LEU A 43 -10.60 -2.33 -1.44
CA LEU A 43 -10.17 -2.15 -2.82
C LEU A 43 -8.78 -1.53 -2.91
N CYS A 44 -8.53 -0.47 -2.16
CA CYS A 44 -7.25 0.24 -2.17
C CYS A 44 -6.11 -0.60 -1.55
N ALA A 45 -6.37 -1.24 -0.41
CA ALA A 45 -5.41 -2.09 0.27
C ALA A 45 -4.94 -3.24 -0.63
N MET A 46 -5.88 -4.00 -1.21
CA MET A 46 -5.57 -5.15 -2.06
C MET A 46 -4.95 -4.75 -3.39
N SER A 47 -5.39 -3.66 -3.98
CA SER A 47 -4.77 -3.15 -5.21
C SER A 47 -3.32 -2.72 -4.95
N SER A 48 -3.04 -2.06 -3.81
CA SER A 48 -1.68 -1.67 -3.44
C SER A 48 -0.79 -2.89 -3.17
N SER A 49 -1.26 -3.84 -2.36
CA SER A 49 -0.48 -5.05 -2.03
C SER A 49 -0.20 -5.88 -3.29
N SER A 50 -1.20 -6.05 -4.17
CA SER A 50 -1.03 -6.77 -5.42
C SER A 50 -0.07 -6.06 -6.38
N CYS A 51 -0.10 -4.72 -6.45
CA CYS A 51 0.89 -3.96 -7.22
C CYS A 51 2.30 -4.20 -6.69
N MET A 52 2.46 -4.30 -5.37
CA MET A 52 3.77 -4.57 -4.77
C MET A 52 4.25 -6.00 -5.04
N CYS A 53 3.36 -7.00 -4.96
CA CYS A 53 3.65 -8.36 -5.39
C CYS A 53 4.08 -8.39 -6.87
N LEU A 54 3.33 -7.74 -7.76
CA LEU A 54 3.70 -7.64 -9.18
C LEU A 54 5.05 -6.94 -9.37
N ALA A 55 5.35 -5.90 -8.60
CA ALA A 55 6.66 -5.23 -8.66
C ALA A 55 7.81 -6.16 -8.23
N THR A 56 7.62 -6.99 -7.20
CA THR A 56 8.62 -7.98 -6.79
C THR A 56 8.82 -9.08 -7.84
N ILE A 57 7.74 -9.54 -8.47
CA ILE A 57 7.78 -10.54 -9.55
C ILE A 57 8.46 -9.96 -10.79
N ASP A 58 8.10 -8.74 -11.18
CA ASP A 58 8.69 -8.03 -12.32
C ASP A 58 10.20 -7.85 -12.11
N GLN A 59 10.62 -7.47 -10.90
CA GLN A 59 12.04 -7.35 -10.57
C GLN A 59 12.78 -8.69 -10.63
N PHE A 60 12.16 -9.78 -10.21
CA PHE A 60 12.72 -11.13 -10.38
C PHE A 60 12.86 -11.50 -11.87
N LEU A 61 11.84 -11.25 -12.68
CA LEU A 61 11.84 -11.54 -14.11
C LEU A 61 12.88 -10.70 -14.87
N ALA A 62 13.00 -9.41 -14.54
CA ALA A 62 13.96 -8.49 -15.13
C ALA A 62 15.41 -8.90 -14.83
N THR A 63 15.66 -9.41 -13.62
CA THR A 63 17.00 -9.83 -13.17
C THR A 63 17.36 -11.27 -13.55
N CYS A 64 16.41 -12.03 -14.12
CA CYS A 64 16.63 -13.42 -14.54
C CYS A 64 17.66 -13.53 -15.67
N SER A 65 18.41 -14.63 -15.73
CA SER A 65 19.37 -14.94 -16.79
C SER A 65 18.72 -15.23 -18.14
N SER A 66 17.52 -15.81 -18.11
CA SER A 66 16.86 -16.29 -19.31
C SER A 66 16.20 -15.15 -20.07
N PRO A 67 16.52 -14.94 -21.37
CA PRO A 67 15.84 -13.96 -22.20
C PRO A 67 14.33 -14.17 -22.29
N ARG A 68 13.87 -15.42 -22.14
CA ARG A 68 12.44 -15.76 -22.11
C ARG A 68 11.74 -15.11 -20.92
N CYS A 69 12.36 -15.12 -19.74
CA CYS A 69 11.82 -14.49 -18.53
C CYS A 69 11.82 -12.96 -18.66
N GLN A 70 12.90 -12.38 -19.20
CA GLN A 70 12.98 -10.93 -19.40
C GLN A 70 11.92 -10.42 -20.40
N ARG A 71 11.54 -11.22 -21.40
CA ARG A 71 10.49 -10.86 -22.36
C ARG A 71 9.10 -10.70 -21.71
N LEU A 72 8.88 -11.33 -20.55
CA LEU A 72 7.64 -11.17 -19.78
C LEU A 72 7.59 -9.82 -19.04
N CYS A 73 8.74 -9.18 -18.79
CA CYS A 73 8.83 -7.82 -18.27
C CYS A 73 8.45 -6.82 -19.38
N ASN A 74 7.14 -6.66 -19.59
CA ASN A 74 6.57 -5.79 -20.61
C ASN A 74 5.52 -4.85 -19.98
N ILE A 75 5.65 -3.55 -20.24
CA ILE A 75 4.73 -2.53 -19.73
C ILE A 75 3.27 -2.75 -20.14
N LYS A 76 3.02 -3.37 -21.31
CA LYS A 76 1.66 -3.71 -21.77
C LYS A 76 1.06 -4.81 -20.89
N LEU A 77 1.84 -5.85 -20.62
CA LEU A 77 1.41 -6.95 -19.75
C LEU A 77 1.21 -6.47 -18.31
N ALA A 78 2.15 -5.69 -17.77
CA ALA A 78 2.04 -5.12 -16.43
C ALA A 78 0.75 -4.30 -16.26
N ARG A 79 0.40 -3.49 -17.27
CA ARG A 79 -0.86 -2.72 -17.26
C ARG A 79 -2.09 -3.60 -17.31
N GLN A 80 -2.11 -4.62 -18.16
CA GLN A 80 -3.22 -5.57 -18.24
C GLN A 80 -3.42 -6.33 -16.93
N LEU A 81 -2.33 -6.78 -16.29
CA LEU A 81 -2.38 -7.45 -14.99
C LEU A 81 -2.91 -6.53 -13.88
N VAL A 82 -2.45 -5.28 -13.83
CA VAL A 82 -2.94 -4.31 -12.83
C VAL A 82 -4.43 -4.02 -13.02
N ILE A 83 -4.88 -3.80 -14.26
CA ILE A 83 -6.30 -3.55 -14.56
C ILE A 83 -7.14 -4.78 -14.18
N GLY A 84 -6.71 -5.98 -14.57
CA GLY A 84 -7.39 -7.23 -14.23
C GLY A 84 -7.53 -7.43 -12.72
N LEU A 85 -6.46 -7.17 -11.96
CA LEU A 85 -6.49 -7.24 -10.50
C LEU A 85 -7.45 -6.22 -9.88
N ILE A 86 -7.48 -4.98 -10.36
CA ILE A 86 -8.41 -3.96 -9.86
C ILE A 86 -9.86 -4.41 -10.09
N ILE A 87 -10.17 -4.98 -11.27
CA ILE A 87 -11.52 -5.52 -11.57
C ILE A 87 -11.87 -6.68 -10.62
N ILE A 88 -10.94 -7.60 -10.38
CA ILE A 88 -11.13 -8.70 -9.43
C ILE A 88 -11.41 -8.17 -8.02
N TRP A 89 -10.61 -7.21 -7.54
CA TRP A 89 -10.77 -6.63 -6.20
C TRP A 89 -12.07 -5.83 -6.06
N PHE A 90 -12.48 -5.14 -7.13
CA PHE A 90 -13.76 -4.46 -7.19
C PHE A 90 -14.91 -5.47 -7.03
N GLY A 91 -14.87 -6.59 -7.77
CA GLY A 91 -15.85 -7.66 -7.66
C GLY A 91 -15.92 -8.27 -6.26
N CYS A 92 -14.77 -8.62 -5.68
CA CYS A 92 -14.70 -9.09 -4.28
C CYS A 92 -15.27 -8.06 -3.29
N GLY A 93 -15.04 -6.77 -3.57
CA GLY A 93 -15.49 -5.67 -2.74
C GLY A 93 -17.00 -5.49 -2.66
N ILE A 94 -17.75 -5.91 -3.68
CA ILE A 94 -19.21 -5.80 -3.70
C ILE A 94 -19.84 -6.47 -2.47
N SER A 95 -19.24 -7.56 -1.97
CA SER A 95 -19.70 -8.25 -0.75
C SER A 95 -19.72 -7.31 0.47
N PHE A 96 -18.77 -6.38 0.58
CA PHE A 96 -18.73 -5.40 1.66
C PHE A 96 -19.89 -4.40 1.57
N LEU A 97 -20.30 -4.01 0.36
CA LEU A 97 -21.46 -3.11 0.16
C LEU A 97 -22.79 -3.77 0.53
N ILE A 98 -22.88 -5.09 0.33
CA ILE A 98 -24.10 -5.86 0.61
C ILE A 98 -24.23 -6.15 2.11
N TYR A 99 -23.17 -6.66 2.74
CA TYR A 99 -23.27 -7.26 4.08
C TYR A 99 -23.00 -6.31 5.25
N TYR A 100 -22.37 -5.15 5.04
CA TYR A 100 -22.22 -4.15 6.11
C TYR A 100 -23.53 -3.38 6.30
N ASN A 101 -23.96 -3.21 7.54
CA ASN A 101 -25.11 -2.38 7.85
C ASN A 101 -25.04 -1.82 9.28
N HIS A 102 -25.96 -0.91 9.61
CA HIS A 102 -26.21 -0.51 10.98
C HIS A 102 -26.91 -1.64 11.74
N VAL A 103 -26.37 -1.98 12.91
CA VAL A 103 -26.87 -3.02 13.82
C VAL A 103 -26.98 -2.43 15.22
N GLY A 104 -28.02 -2.79 15.96
CA GLY A 104 -28.31 -2.28 17.31
C GLY A 104 -29.24 -1.07 17.30
N SER A 105 -29.94 -0.85 18.41
CA SER A 105 -30.90 0.26 18.57
C SER A 105 -30.27 1.46 19.27
N ASP A 106 -29.38 1.23 20.26
CA ASP A 106 -28.58 2.29 20.90
C ASP A 106 -27.44 1.65 21.75
N PRO A 107 -26.15 1.86 21.44
CA PRO A 107 -25.63 2.61 20.30
C PRO A 107 -25.76 1.83 18.99
N VAL A 108 -26.08 2.54 17.90
CA VAL A 108 -26.01 1.99 16.54
C VAL A 108 -24.54 1.74 16.19
N VAL A 109 -24.22 0.54 15.70
CA VAL A 109 -22.85 0.17 15.27
C VAL A 109 -22.87 -0.30 13.83
N CYS A 110 -21.88 0.13 13.05
CA CYS A 110 -21.62 -0.41 11.71
C CYS A 110 -20.93 -1.77 11.80
N ASP A 111 -21.64 -2.85 11.45
CA ASP A 111 -21.11 -4.22 11.51
C ASP A 111 -21.65 -5.11 10.38
N VAL A 112 -21.08 -6.31 10.27
CA VAL A 112 -21.45 -7.33 9.28
C VAL A 112 -22.72 -8.06 9.72
N THR A 113 -23.76 -8.00 8.89
CA THR A 113 -25.06 -8.65 9.16
C THR A 113 -25.04 -10.16 8.92
N ASN A 114 -24.24 -10.62 7.96
CA ASN A 114 -24.18 -12.03 7.57
C ASN A 114 -23.07 -12.78 8.32
N ARG A 115 -23.44 -13.78 9.14
CA ARG A 115 -22.50 -14.58 9.95
C ARG A 115 -21.47 -15.34 9.11
N ALA A 116 -21.87 -15.89 7.97
CA ALA A 116 -20.97 -16.64 7.09
C ALA A 116 -19.92 -15.71 6.46
N PHE A 117 -20.35 -14.53 5.99
CA PHE A 117 -19.44 -13.50 5.49
C PHE A 117 -18.52 -12.96 6.59
N ASN A 118 -19.02 -12.77 7.81
CA ASN A 118 -18.18 -12.33 8.93
C ASN A 118 -17.07 -13.36 9.26
N LYS A 119 -17.40 -14.66 9.27
CA LYS A 119 -16.42 -15.73 9.47
C LYS A 119 -15.40 -15.79 8.33
N PHE A 120 -15.87 -15.71 7.08
CA PHE A 120 -14.99 -15.62 5.91
C PHE A 120 -14.05 -14.42 6.00
N ASN A 121 -14.58 -13.25 6.36
CA ASN A 121 -13.82 -12.01 6.44
C ASN A 121 -12.76 -12.06 7.55
N SER A 122 -13.13 -12.56 8.73
CA SER A 122 -12.28 -12.56 9.92
C SER A 122 -11.21 -13.66 9.90
N VAL A 123 -11.51 -14.84 9.35
CA VAL A 123 -10.60 -16.00 9.35
C VAL A 123 -9.74 -16.04 8.10
N PHE A 124 -10.34 -15.85 6.93
CA PHE A 124 -9.67 -16.06 5.65
C PHE A 124 -9.26 -14.74 5.00
N TYR A 125 -10.19 -13.83 4.80
CA TYR A 125 -9.91 -12.61 4.04
C TYR A 125 -8.88 -11.70 4.73
N GLY A 126 -9.11 -11.34 5.99
CA GLY A 126 -8.23 -10.42 6.72
C GLY A 126 -6.82 -10.98 6.98
N PRO A 127 -6.69 -12.13 7.67
CA PRO A 127 -5.37 -12.66 7.99
C PRO A 127 -4.65 -13.23 6.77
N PHE A 128 -5.31 -14.07 5.99
CA PHE A 128 -4.66 -14.82 4.92
C PHE A 128 -4.51 -13.99 3.65
N MET A 129 -5.62 -13.49 3.08
CA MET A 129 -5.59 -12.78 1.79
C MET A 129 -4.94 -11.39 1.89
N MET A 130 -5.24 -10.60 2.92
CA MET A 130 -4.69 -9.23 3.01
C MET A 130 -3.25 -9.20 3.55
N SER A 131 -2.83 -10.19 4.35
CA SER A 131 -1.56 -10.11 5.09
C SER A 131 -0.57 -11.22 4.71
N ILE A 132 -0.90 -12.48 4.96
CA ILE A 132 0.06 -13.60 4.83
C ILE A 132 0.43 -13.86 3.37
N LEU A 133 -0.56 -14.01 2.49
CA LEU A 133 -0.33 -14.38 1.09
C LEU A 133 0.51 -13.34 0.34
N PRO A 134 0.20 -12.02 0.38
CA PRO A 134 1.03 -11.01 -0.26
C PRO A 134 2.44 -10.98 0.31
N MET A 135 2.60 -11.16 1.63
CA MET A 135 3.90 -11.14 2.30
C MET A 135 4.79 -12.29 1.86
N ILE A 136 4.25 -13.52 1.79
CA ILE A 136 5.01 -14.69 1.29
C ILE A 136 5.47 -14.46 -0.14
N ILE A 137 4.57 -14.00 -1.03
CA ILE A 137 4.90 -13.71 -2.43
C ILE A 137 6.00 -12.65 -2.50
N MET A 138 5.83 -11.52 -1.81
CA MET A 138 6.81 -10.44 -1.81
C MET A 138 8.18 -10.88 -1.32
N ILE A 139 8.25 -11.60 -0.19
CA ILE A 139 9.51 -12.09 0.38
C ILE A 139 10.19 -13.08 -0.56
N LEU A 140 9.45 -14.06 -1.09
CA LEU A 140 9.97 -15.07 -1.99
C LEU A 140 10.60 -14.43 -3.23
N PHE A 141 9.84 -13.59 -3.94
CA PHE A 141 10.34 -12.98 -5.17
C PHE A 141 11.42 -11.90 -4.93
N ALA A 142 11.37 -11.18 -3.80
CA ALA A 142 12.44 -10.25 -3.44
C ALA A 142 13.76 -10.97 -3.15
N ILE A 143 13.73 -12.10 -2.43
CA ILE A 143 14.93 -12.92 -2.18
C ILE A 143 15.49 -13.47 -3.49
N LEU A 144 14.63 -13.99 -4.37
CA LEU A 144 15.04 -14.51 -5.68
C LEU A 144 15.64 -13.40 -6.56
N ALA A 145 15.02 -12.22 -6.61
CA ALA A 145 15.55 -11.07 -7.33
C ALA A 145 16.90 -10.62 -6.77
N TYR A 146 17.06 -10.61 -5.44
CA TYR A 146 18.32 -10.27 -4.79
C TYR A 146 19.44 -11.25 -5.16
N ARG A 147 19.17 -12.57 -5.13
CA ARG A 147 20.13 -13.60 -5.55
C ARG A 147 20.54 -13.43 -7.01
N ASN A 148 19.58 -13.13 -7.89
CA ASN A 148 19.85 -12.89 -9.31
C ASN A 148 20.78 -11.67 -9.50
N VAL A 149 20.54 -10.57 -8.79
CA VAL A 149 21.40 -9.37 -8.87
C VAL A 149 22.83 -9.64 -8.43
N GLN A 150 23.03 -10.43 -7.38
CA GLN A 150 24.38 -10.82 -6.96
C GLN A 150 25.12 -11.61 -8.05
N GLN A 151 24.39 -12.44 -8.80
CA GLN A 151 24.96 -13.20 -9.92
C GLN A 151 25.18 -12.37 -11.19
N ILE A 152 24.42 -11.28 -11.40
CA ILE A 152 24.61 -10.36 -12.54
C ILE A 152 26.01 -9.74 -12.53
N ALA A 153 26.65 -9.64 -11.36
CA ALA A 153 27.99 -9.09 -11.23
C ALA A 153 29.06 -9.80 -12.07
N TYR A 154 28.82 -11.08 -12.38
CA TYR A 154 29.72 -11.95 -13.15
C TYR A 154 29.37 -12.04 -14.64
N ARG A 155 28.35 -11.32 -15.12
CA ARG A 155 27.89 -11.36 -16.52
C ARG A 155 28.28 -10.10 -17.28
N THR A 156 28.43 -10.23 -18.61
CA THR A 156 28.66 -9.13 -19.57
C THR A 156 27.39 -8.29 -19.80
N VAL A 157 26.83 -7.73 -18.73
CA VAL A 157 25.70 -6.78 -18.81
C VAL A 157 26.27 -5.35 -18.84
N PRO A 158 25.78 -4.47 -19.74
CA PRO A 158 26.23 -3.08 -19.77
C PRO A 158 26.04 -2.41 -18.40
N LEU A 159 27.08 -1.69 -17.95
CA LEU A 159 27.20 -1.12 -16.59
C LEU A 159 25.98 -0.28 -16.19
N VAL A 160 25.42 0.49 -17.12
CA VAL A 160 24.25 1.36 -16.89
C VAL A 160 23.01 0.55 -16.54
N ARG A 161 22.74 -0.56 -17.25
CA ARG A 161 21.58 -1.42 -16.99
C ARG A 161 21.73 -2.15 -15.66
N ARG A 162 22.94 -2.62 -15.36
CA ARG A 162 23.28 -3.28 -14.10
C ARG A 162 23.01 -2.37 -12.88
N GLU A 163 23.43 -1.11 -12.93
CA GLU A 163 23.23 -0.18 -11.81
C GLU A 163 21.74 0.15 -11.61
N LEU A 164 20.99 0.28 -12.70
CA LEU A 164 19.54 0.48 -12.65
C LEU A 164 18.84 -0.70 -11.99
N ASP A 165 19.13 -1.94 -12.41
CA ASP A 165 18.52 -3.15 -11.86
C ASP A 165 18.88 -3.34 -10.39
N LYS A 166 20.14 -3.05 -10.01
CA LYS A 166 20.58 -3.08 -8.60
C LYS A 166 19.80 -2.08 -7.75
N GLN A 167 19.70 -0.83 -8.22
CA GLN A 167 18.97 0.22 -7.51
C GLN A 167 17.49 -0.14 -7.35
N LEU A 168 16.84 -0.68 -8.39
CA LEU A 168 15.43 -1.06 -8.36
C LEU A 168 15.19 -2.27 -7.43
N THR A 169 16.06 -3.30 -7.48
CA THR A 169 16.02 -4.42 -6.53
C THR A 169 16.21 -3.97 -5.09
N THR A 170 17.19 -3.10 -4.81
CA THR A 170 17.40 -2.57 -3.45
C THR A 170 16.16 -1.82 -2.97
N MET A 171 15.54 -1.02 -3.84
CA MET A 171 14.35 -0.26 -3.51
C MET A 171 13.16 -1.17 -3.17
N VAL A 172 12.94 -2.22 -3.98
CA VAL A 172 11.90 -3.23 -3.73
C VAL A 172 12.17 -3.98 -2.43
N LEU A 173 13.42 -4.40 -2.18
CA LEU A 173 13.80 -5.14 -0.96
C LEU A 173 13.54 -4.32 0.32
N VAL A 174 13.95 -3.05 0.33
CA VAL A 174 13.69 -2.13 1.45
C VAL A 174 12.18 -2.00 1.69
N HIS A 175 11.39 -1.90 0.62
CA HIS A 175 9.94 -1.82 0.74
C HIS A 175 9.31 -3.10 1.29
N VAL A 176 9.81 -4.29 0.90
CA VAL A 176 9.34 -5.58 1.44
C VAL A 176 9.67 -5.70 2.93
N ILE A 177 10.87 -5.32 3.36
CA ILE A 177 11.26 -5.32 4.78
C ILE A 177 10.35 -4.38 5.58
N TYR A 178 10.14 -3.16 5.07
CA TYR A 178 9.28 -2.18 5.71
C TYR A 178 7.82 -2.65 5.81
N ALA A 179 7.30 -3.26 4.74
CA ALA A 179 5.96 -3.84 4.73
C ALA A 179 5.83 -5.01 5.71
N ALA A 180 6.84 -5.88 5.81
CA ALA A 180 6.84 -6.99 6.75
C ALA A 180 6.75 -6.49 8.21
N ILE A 181 7.57 -5.50 8.58
CA ILE A 181 7.53 -4.90 9.92
C ILE A 181 6.19 -4.22 10.19
N SER A 182 5.63 -3.54 9.19
CA SER A 182 4.42 -2.73 9.37
C SER A 182 3.12 -3.54 9.39
N VAL A 183 3.05 -4.64 8.61
CA VAL A 183 1.82 -5.44 8.46
C VAL A 183 1.73 -6.56 9.51
N THR A 184 2.86 -7.12 9.93
CA THR A 184 2.90 -8.29 10.84
C THR A 184 2.16 -8.05 12.17
N PRO A 185 2.33 -6.91 12.88
CA PRO A 185 1.64 -6.66 14.14
C PRO A 185 0.10 -6.71 14.00
N GLY A 186 -0.45 -6.15 12.93
CA GLY A 186 -1.88 -6.19 12.65
C GLY A 186 -2.38 -7.59 12.30
N ALA A 187 -1.59 -8.35 11.54
CA ALA A 187 -1.92 -9.74 11.21
C ALA A 187 -1.97 -10.63 12.45
N ILE A 188 -0.98 -10.53 13.34
CA ILE A 188 -0.93 -11.25 14.61
C ILE A 188 -2.13 -10.88 15.49
N PHE A 189 -2.45 -9.58 15.61
CA PHE A 189 -3.60 -9.12 16.39
C PHE A 189 -4.93 -9.69 15.87
N ASN A 190 -5.13 -9.71 14.54
CA ASN A 190 -6.35 -10.26 13.93
C ASN A 190 -6.46 -11.79 14.12
N LEU A 191 -5.34 -12.52 14.02
CA LEU A 191 -5.31 -13.96 14.31
C LEU A 191 -5.62 -14.22 15.78
N PHE A 192 -4.97 -13.50 16.70
CA PHE A 192 -5.20 -13.62 18.13
C PHE A 192 -6.69 -13.42 18.47
N LYS A 193 -7.30 -12.33 17.99
CA LYS A 193 -8.73 -12.05 18.20
C LYS A 193 -9.65 -13.16 17.66
N THR A 194 -9.25 -13.80 16.56
CA THR A 194 -10.07 -14.82 15.89
C THR A 194 -10.02 -16.16 16.62
N PHE A 195 -8.84 -16.56 17.13
CA PHE A 195 -8.65 -17.86 17.80
C PHE A 195 -8.91 -17.81 19.31
N TYR A 196 -8.79 -16.64 19.93
CA TYR A 196 -9.02 -16.44 21.36
C TYR A 196 -10.14 -15.42 21.56
N PRO A 197 -11.42 -15.83 21.37
CA PRO A 197 -12.55 -15.02 21.81
C PRO A 197 -12.53 -15.00 23.35
N LEU A 198 -11.74 -14.10 23.91
CA LEU A 198 -11.60 -13.94 25.35
C LEU A 198 -12.99 -13.66 25.98
N ILE A 199 -13.20 -14.16 27.20
CA ILE A 199 -14.20 -13.61 28.10
C ILE A 199 -13.57 -12.32 28.61
N ILE A 200 -13.98 -11.18 28.05
CA ILE A 200 -13.26 -9.92 28.20
C ILE A 200 -13.87 -9.09 29.33
N ASP A 201 -13.11 -8.84 30.40
CA ASP A 201 -13.39 -7.79 31.36
C ASP A 201 -13.20 -6.39 30.74
N GLN A 202 -13.91 -5.38 31.25
CA GLN A 202 -13.93 -4.03 30.66
C GLN A 202 -12.52 -3.41 30.48
N ASN A 203 -11.60 -3.64 31.42
CA ASN A 203 -10.21 -3.17 31.33
C ASN A 203 -9.43 -3.79 30.15
N THR A 204 -9.65 -5.08 29.89
CA THR A 204 -9.01 -5.81 28.78
C THR A 204 -9.55 -5.32 27.42
N THR A 205 -10.80 -4.86 27.36
CA THR A 205 -11.39 -4.29 26.13
C THR A 205 -10.67 -3.01 25.70
N GLU A 206 -10.38 -2.12 26.66
CA GLU A 206 -9.73 -0.83 26.39
C GLU A 206 -8.26 -1.01 25.97
N GLN A 207 -7.53 -1.96 26.58
CA GLN A 207 -6.18 -2.32 26.16
C GLN A 207 -6.16 -2.86 24.71
N LEU A 208 -7.10 -3.75 24.37
CA LEU A 208 -7.21 -4.27 23.00
C LEU A 208 -7.56 -3.18 21.99
N ARG A 209 -8.35 -2.16 22.39
CA ARG A 209 -8.64 -0.99 21.55
C ARG A 209 -7.38 -0.18 21.26
N CYS A 210 -6.53 0.04 22.27
CA CYS A 210 -5.25 0.71 22.12
C CYS A 210 -4.32 -0.05 21.17
N ILE A 211 -4.14 -1.36 21.39
CA ILE A 211 -3.31 -2.22 20.52
C ILE A 211 -3.84 -2.21 19.08
N LYS A 212 -5.16 -2.29 18.88
CA LYS A 212 -5.77 -2.19 17.55
C LYS A 212 -5.47 -0.84 16.90
N SER A 213 -5.56 0.26 17.63
CA SER A 213 -5.26 1.59 17.10
C SER A 213 -3.78 1.73 16.71
N LEU A 214 -2.88 1.26 17.56
CA LEU A 214 -1.43 1.28 17.31
C LEU A 214 -1.07 0.46 16.07
N THR A 215 -1.51 -0.81 16.01
CA THR A 215 -1.26 -1.71 14.87
C THR A 215 -1.86 -1.18 13.57
N THR A 216 -3.06 -0.59 13.63
CA THR A 216 -3.70 0.05 12.47
C THR A 216 -2.92 1.27 11.99
N THR A 217 -2.39 2.07 12.92
CA THR A 217 -1.57 3.25 12.59
C THR A 217 -0.26 2.83 11.91
N VAL A 218 0.44 1.84 12.48
CA VAL A 218 1.64 1.24 11.89
C VAL A 218 1.36 0.66 10.50
N TYR A 219 0.20 0.02 10.30
CA TYR A 219 -0.23 -0.45 8.98
C TYR A 219 -0.38 0.70 7.97
N TYR A 220 -1.00 1.83 8.35
CA TYR A 220 -1.13 2.98 7.44
C TYR A 220 0.22 3.64 7.13
N PHE A 221 1.18 3.63 8.06
CA PHE A 221 2.54 4.08 7.80
C PHE A 221 3.20 3.33 6.64
N ASN A 222 2.87 2.04 6.44
CA ASN A 222 3.32 1.26 5.27
C ASN A 222 2.99 1.97 3.94
N HIS A 223 1.76 2.46 3.82
CA HIS A 223 1.27 3.12 2.61
C HIS A 223 1.94 4.49 2.41
N MET A 224 2.25 5.21 3.49
CA MET A 224 3.05 6.45 3.43
C MET A 224 4.50 6.19 3.02
N GLY A 225 5.11 5.14 3.58
CA GLY A 225 6.52 4.80 3.38
C GLY A 225 6.89 4.53 1.93
N SER A 226 5.93 4.12 1.09
CA SER A 226 6.16 3.96 -0.36
C SER A 226 6.86 5.18 -0.98
N LEU A 227 6.32 6.38 -0.78
CA LEU A 227 6.88 7.61 -1.34
C LEU A 227 8.25 7.97 -0.74
N TYR A 228 8.40 7.82 0.58
CA TYR A 228 9.67 8.08 1.27
C TYR A 228 10.79 7.14 0.81
N ILE A 229 10.47 5.86 0.60
CA ILE A 229 11.43 4.87 0.09
C ILE A 229 11.89 5.24 -1.33
N TYR A 230 10.97 5.65 -2.21
CA TYR A 230 11.35 6.15 -3.55
C TYR A 230 12.32 7.34 -3.47
N VAL A 231 12.09 8.28 -2.56
CA VAL A 231 12.96 9.46 -2.38
C VAL A 231 14.32 9.09 -1.78
N CYS A 232 14.35 8.30 -0.72
CA CYS A 232 15.58 7.99 0.00
C CYS A 232 16.51 7.06 -0.79
N VAL A 233 15.96 6.03 -1.44
CA VAL A 233 16.76 4.98 -2.08
C VAL A 233 17.18 5.36 -3.49
N SER A 234 16.32 6.06 -4.25
CA SER A 234 16.57 6.31 -5.68
C SER A 234 17.28 7.64 -5.93
N LYS A 235 18.60 7.61 -6.17
CA LYS A 235 19.38 8.79 -6.60
C LYS A 235 18.78 9.44 -7.85
N ARG A 236 18.39 8.62 -8.83
CA ARG A 236 17.74 9.07 -10.08
C ARG A 236 16.41 9.76 -9.82
N PHE A 237 15.58 9.21 -8.92
CA PHE A 237 14.30 9.84 -8.56
C PHE A 237 14.53 11.19 -7.88
N ARG A 238 15.52 11.30 -6.98
CA ARG A 238 15.90 12.59 -6.37
C ARG A 238 16.30 13.63 -7.41
N GLN A 239 17.14 13.25 -8.37
CA GLN A 239 17.57 14.16 -9.44
C GLN A 239 16.39 14.62 -10.31
N GLN A 240 15.48 13.71 -10.69
CA GLN A 240 14.28 14.06 -11.45
C GLN A 240 13.31 14.93 -10.64
N LEU A 241 13.12 14.63 -9.36
CA LEU A 241 12.28 15.42 -8.46
C LEU A 241 12.85 16.83 -8.30
N LEU A 242 14.15 16.97 -8.04
CA LEU A 242 14.82 18.27 -7.95
C LEU A 242 14.75 19.04 -9.27
N TYR A 243 14.86 18.36 -10.41
CA TYR A 243 14.68 18.99 -11.73
C TYR A 243 13.25 19.49 -11.95
N VAL A 244 12.23 18.71 -11.59
CA VAL A 244 10.83 19.14 -11.71
C VAL A 244 10.53 20.28 -10.75
N LEU A 245 10.99 20.18 -9.49
CA LEU A 245 10.83 21.24 -8.48
C LEU A 245 11.55 22.51 -8.88
N SER A 246 12.79 22.42 -9.38
CA SER A 246 13.51 23.58 -9.88
C SER A 246 12.76 24.21 -11.06
N LYS A 247 12.26 23.41 -12.00
CA LYS A 247 11.47 23.94 -13.13
C LYS A 247 10.17 24.63 -12.69
N ILE A 248 9.48 24.11 -11.66
CA ILE A 248 8.27 24.73 -11.10
C ILE A 248 8.62 26.03 -10.36
N CYS A 249 9.68 26.03 -9.55
CA CYS A 249 10.15 27.21 -8.82
C CYS A 249 10.69 28.30 -9.76
N PHE A 250 11.44 27.94 -10.81
CA PHE A 250 12.02 28.87 -11.77
C PHE A 250 11.03 29.34 -12.85
N LYS A 251 9.93 28.62 -13.13
CA LYS A 251 8.83 29.14 -13.97
C LYS A 251 8.08 30.33 -13.35
N ARG A 252 8.31 30.63 -12.07
CA ARG A 252 7.70 31.77 -11.37
C ARG A 252 8.47 33.08 -11.46
N TYR A 253 9.66 33.10 -12.07
CA TYR A 253 10.27 34.35 -12.50
C TYR A 253 9.85 34.62 -13.95
N PRO A 254 8.98 35.62 -14.24
CA PRO A 254 8.90 36.12 -15.60
C PRO A 254 10.32 36.56 -16.01
N PRO A 255 10.75 36.31 -17.26
CA PRO A 255 11.95 36.96 -17.76
C PRO A 255 11.76 38.46 -17.56
N GLY A 256 12.61 39.05 -16.71
CA GLY A 256 12.66 40.48 -16.53
C GLY A 256 12.76 41.11 -17.91
N ASN A 257 11.82 42.00 -18.22
CA ASN A 257 11.73 42.70 -19.48
C ASN A 257 13.13 43.23 -19.87
N PRO A 258 13.73 42.77 -20.99
CA PRO A 258 15.05 43.23 -21.43
C PRO A 258 15.06 44.71 -21.85
N ASN A 259 13.91 45.39 -21.86
CA ASN A 259 13.77 46.80 -22.24
C ASN A 259 13.87 47.79 -21.08
N ARG A 260 14.56 47.46 -19.96
CA ARG A 260 14.92 48.50 -18.98
C ARG A 260 16.14 49.27 -19.50
N ILE A 261 15.80 50.26 -20.33
CA ILE A 261 16.62 51.35 -20.86
C ILE A 261 17.62 51.83 -19.79
N LYS A 262 18.91 51.82 -20.14
CA LYS A 262 19.95 52.55 -19.40
C LYS A 262 19.64 54.05 -19.51
N PRO A 263 19.63 54.83 -18.42
CA PRO A 263 19.70 56.27 -18.54
C PRO A 263 21.11 56.65 -18.99
N GLU A 264 21.21 57.27 -20.16
CA GLU A 264 22.36 58.08 -20.53
C GLU A 264 22.34 59.36 -19.68
N THR A 265 23.32 59.49 -18.79
CA THR A 265 23.95 60.76 -18.38
C THR A 265 25.30 60.42 -17.76
#